data_AF-A0A2X1KHD6-F1
#
_entry.id   AF-A0A2X1KHD6-F1
#
_cell.length_a   1.000
_cell.length_b   1.000
_cell.length_c   1.000
_cell.angle_alpha   90.00
_cell.angle_beta   90.00
_cell.angle_gamma   90.00
#
_symmetry.space_group_name_H-M   'P 1'
#
loop_
_entity.id
_entity.type
_entity.pdbx_description
1 polymer ?
#
loop_
_entity_poly.entity_id
_entity_poly.type
_entity_poly.pdbx_seq_one_letter_code
_entity_poly.pdbx_strand_id
1 'polypeptide(L)'
;MLPLGDIKPLQQAGVYLAVMNQAGRYDYSNPATLFTLSDIGVSAHRYHNRLDIFTQSLENGAAQQGIEVSLLNEKGQTLTQATSDAQGHVQLENDKNAALLLARKDGQTTLLDLKLPALDLAEF
;
A
#
# COMPACT_ATOMS: atom_id res chain seq x y z
N MET A 1 8.53 -7.33 -19.02
CA MET A 1 7.40 -6.58 -18.45
C MET A 1 6.12 -7.07 -19.11
N LEU A 2 5.15 -7.54 -18.33
CA LEU A 2 3.81 -7.88 -18.84
C LEU A 2 3.15 -6.58 -19.37
N PRO A 3 2.59 -6.56 -20.59
CA PRO A 3 1.95 -5.37 -21.14
C PRO A 3 0.58 -5.16 -20.48
N LEU A 4 0.57 -4.47 -19.33
CA LEU A 4 -0.65 -4.16 -18.58
C LEU A 4 -1.36 -2.90 -19.11
N GLY A 5 -0.63 -2.02 -19.83
CA GLY A 5 -1.13 -0.72 -20.28
C GLY A 5 -2.31 -0.79 -21.25
N ASP A 6 -2.45 -1.87 -22.02
CA ASP A 6 -3.53 -2.04 -22.99
C ASP A 6 -4.82 -2.61 -22.37
N ILE A 7 -4.78 -3.02 -21.09
CA ILE A 7 -5.92 -3.59 -20.37
C ILE A 7 -6.73 -2.44 -19.77
N LYS A 8 -7.81 -2.02 -20.45
CA LYS A 8 -8.64 -0.86 -20.05
C LYS A 8 -8.99 -0.82 -18.55
N PRO A 9 -9.42 -1.92 -17.89
CA PRO A 9 -9.68 -1.89 -16.44
C PRO A 9 -8.45 -1.63 -15.55
N LEU A 10 -7.23 -1.91 -16.02
CA LEU A 10 -5.97 -1.67 -15.29
C LEU A 10 -5.41 -0.25 -15.54
N GLN A 11 -6.13 0.59 -16.27
CA GLN A 11 -5.77 2.01 -16.39
C GLN A 11 -6.33 2.86 -15.24
N GLN A 12 -7.19 2.28 -14.41
CA GLN A 12 -7.75 2.94 -13.22
C GLN A 12 -6.87 2.66 -12.00
N ALA A 13 -6.80 3.60 -11.08
CA ALA A 13 -6.17 3.36 -9.79
C ALA A 13 -7.05 2.42 -8.95
N GLY A 14 -6.43 1.49 -8.23
CA GLY A 14 -7.15 0.50 -7.43
C GLY A 14 -6.28 -0.64 -6.92
N VAL A 15 -6.90 -1.48 -6.10
CA VAL A 15 -6.32 -2.73 -5.58
C VAL A 15 -6.86 -3.89 -6.41
N TYR A 16 -5.98 -4.72 -6.94
CA TYR A 16 -6.29 -5.77 -7.89
C TYR A 16 -5.80 -7.13 -7.40
N LEU A 17 -6.60 -8.17 -7.66
CA LEU A 17 -6.25 -9.56 -7.40
C LEU A 17 -6.14 -10.30 -8.73
N ALA A 18 -4.94 -10.80 -9.05
CA ALA A 18 -4.76 -11.72 -10.17
C ALA A 18 -4.88 -13.16 -9.67
N VAL A 19 -5.74 -13.96 -10.31
CA VAL A 19 -5.93 -15.38 -10.01
C VAL A 19 -5.67 -16.20 -11.28
N MET A 20 -4.78 -17.17 -11.19
CA MET A 20 -4.48 -18.10 -12.27
C MET A 20 -5.44 -19.29 -12.24
N ASN A 21 -6.09 -19.56 -13.38
CA ASN A 21 -6.83 -20.80 -13.56
C ASN A 21 -5.83 -21.94 -13.84
N GLN A 22 -5.68 -22.86 -12.87
CA GLN A 22 -4.81 -24.03 -13.04
C GLN A 22 -5.37 -24.94 -14.15
N ALA A 23 -4.66 -25.01 -15.28
CA ALA A 23 -4.93 -25.98 -16.33
C ALA A 23 -4.04 -27.23 -16.12
N GLY A 24 -4.65 -28.37 -15.83
CA GLY A 24 -3.95 -29.65 -15.63
C GLY A 24 -3.55 -29.96 -14.18
N ARG A 25 -2.72 -30.99 -13.97
CA ARG A 25 -2.15 -31.36 -12.65
C ARG A 25 -0.78 -30.69 -12.49
N TYR A 26 -0.79 -29.41 -12.11
CA TYR A 26 0.43 -28.73 -11.66
C TYR A 26 0.17 -28.20 -10.25
N ASP A 27 0.95 -28.69 -9.28
CA ASP A 27 0.95 -28.21 -7.90
C ASP A 27 1.59 -26.82 -7.86
N TYR A 28 0.79 -25.78 -8.09
CA TYR A 28 1.21 -24.40 -7.83
C TYR A 28 0.86 -24.02 -6.39
N SER A 29 1.87 -23.57 -5.64
CA SER A 29 1.74 -23.24 -4.21
C SER A 29 0.95 -21.96 -3.93
N ASN A 30 0.84 -21.02 -4.88
CA ASN A 30 0.04 -19.79 -4.74
C ASN A 30 -0.56 -19.38 -6.10
N PRO A 31 -1.84 -19.69 -6.37
CA PRO A 31 -2.50 -19.33 -7.63
C PRO A 31 -3.02 -17.89 -7.67
N ALA A 32 -2.73 -17.05 -6.65
CA ALA A 32 -3.20 -15.68 -6.59
C ALA A 32 -2.13 -14.70 -6.09
N THR A 33 -2.12 -13.47 -6.63
CA THR A 33 -1.27 -12.36 -6.19
C THR A 33 -2.08 -11.06 -6.10
N LEU A 34 -1.78 -10.22 -5.11
CA LEU A 34 -2.40 -8.92 -4.85
C LEU A 34 -1.44 -7.81 -5.29
N PHE A 35 -1.92 -6.86 -6.08
CA PHE A 35 -1.12 -5.70 -6.49
C PHE A 35 -1.96 -4.42 -6.50
N THR A 36 -1.30 -3.28 -6.42
CA THR A 36 -1.95 -1.97 -6.33
C THR A 36 -1.48 -1.06 -7.46
N LEU A 37 -2.41 -0.39 -8.13
CA LEU A 37 -2.14 0.65 -9.12
C LEU A 37 -2.51 1.99 -8.51
N SER A 38 -1.50 2.81 -8.20
CA SER A 38 -1.65 4.07 -7.49
C SER A 38 -0.40 4.92 -7.72
N ASP A 39 -0.53 6.24 -7.79
CA ASP A 39 0.64 7.14 -7.76
C ASP A 39 1.08 7.44 -6.32
N ILE A 40 0.32 7.02 -5.30
CA ILE A 40 0.67 7.27 -3.91
C ILE A 40 1.74 6.26 -3.46
N GLY A 41 2.96 6.74 -3.26
CA GLY A 41 4.01 6.04 -2.52
C GLY A 41 3.89 6.32 -1.03
N VAL A 42 3.98 5.27 -0.20
CA VAL A 42 3.96 5.38 1.26
C VAL A 42 5.21 4.70 1.82
N SER A 43 5.93 5.40 2.68
CA SER A 43 6.98 4.83 3.52
C SER A 43 6.72 5.18 4.97
N ALA A 44 7.11 4.30 5.89
CA ALA A 44 6.89 4.51 7.31
C ALA A 44 8.11 4.06 8.10
N HIS A 45 8.45 4.83 9.14
CA HIS A 45 9.52 4.51 10.07
C HIS A 45 9.02 4.61 11.50
N ARG A 46 9.27 3.56 12.28
CA ARG A 46 8.84 3.47 13.68
C ARG A 46 9.94 4.06 14.58
N TYR A 47 9.59 5.05 15.39
CA TYR A 47 10.48 5.68 16.36
C TYR A 47 9.86 5.64 17.74
N HIS A 48 10.34 4.78 18.64
CA HIS A 48 9.83 4.66 20.02
C HIS A 48 8.29 4.53 20.08
N ASN A 49 7.60 5.62 20.43
CA ASN A 49 6.15 5.71 20.57
C ASN A 49 5.43 6.34 19.36
N ARG A 50 6.13 6.65 18.27
CA ARG A 50 5.54 7.26 17.08
C ARG A 50 5.83 6.48 15.80
N LEU A 51 4.95 6.66 14.83
CA LEU A 51 5.10 6.20 13.46
C LEU A 51 5.15 7.45 12.58
N ASP A 52 6.33 7.70 12.01
CA ASP A 52 6.52 8.77 11.03
C ASP A 52 6.30 8.20 9.64
N ILE A 53 5.43 8.84 8.88
CA ILE A 53 4.96 8.37 7.57
C ILE A 53 5.24 9.46 6.57
N PHE A 54 5.71 9.07 5.40
CA PHE A 54 5.93 9.97 4.27
C PHE A 54 5.13 9.49 3.06
N THR A 55 4.40 10.41 2.45
CA THR A 55 3.56 10.19 1.27
C THR A 55 4.08 11.00 0.09
N GLN A 56 4.32 10.34 -1.03
CA GLN A 56 4.94 10.92 -2.22
C GLN A 56 4.29 10.41 -3.50
N SER A 57 4.50 11.12 -4.61
CA SER A 57 4.19 10.62 -5.95
C SER A 57 5.22 9.55 -6.33
N LEU A 58 4.77 8.44 -6.93
CA LEU A 58 5.66 7.42 -7.50
C LEU A 58 6.16 7.85 -8.88
N GLU A 59 5.42 8.68 -9.60
CA GLU A 59 5.81 9.21 -10.91
C GLU A 59 7.05 10.11 -10.82
N ASN A 60 7.09 11.02 -9.83
CA ASN A 60 8.14 12.05 -9.75
C ASN A 60 8.84 12.18 -8.38
N GLY A 61 8.43 11.41 -7.38
CA GLY A 61 9.03 11.44 -6.03
C GLY A 61 8.66 12.66 -5.18
N ALA A 62 7.82 13.57 -5.66
CA ALA A 62 7.44 14.76 -4.92
C ALA A 62 6.52 14.42 -3.73
N ALA A 63 6.70 15.13 -2.62
CA ALA A 63 5.81 15.02 -1.47
C ALA A 63 4.35 15.32 -1.87
N GLN A 64 3.41 14.52 -1.38
CA GLN A 64 1.99 14.72 -1.63
C GLN A 64 1.23 15.10 -0.36
N GLN A 65 0.60 16.27 -0.40
CA GLN A 65 -0.29 16.78 0.62
C GLN A 65 -1.72 16.23 0.48
N GLY A 66 -2.44 16.14 1.60
CA GLY A 66 -3.86 15.84 1.58
C GLY A 66 -4.18 14.36 1.43
N ILE A 67 -3.18 13.49 1.62
CA ILE A 67 -3.35 12.03 1.61
C ILE A 67 -3.93 11.63 2.95
N GLU A 68 -5.12 11.03 2.97
CA GLU A 68 -5.65 10.42 4.19
C GLU A 68 -4.91 9.11 4.46
N VAL A 69 -4.27 9.01 5.62
CA VAL A 69 -3.55 7.82 6.07
C VAL A 69 -4.27 7.24 7.28
N SER A 70 -4.76 6.02 7.16
CA SER A 70 -5.37 5.25 8.25
C SER A 70 -4.43 4.14 8.72
N LEU A 71 -4.24 4.04 10.03
CA LEU A 71 -3.55 2.93 10.67
C LEU A 71 -4.58 1.85 11.03
N LEU A 72 -4.40 0.64 10.52
CA LEU A 72 -5.33 -0.47 10.70
C LEU A 72 -4.68 -1.60 11.51
N ASN A 73 -5.50 -2.33 12.27
CA ASN A 73 -5.10 -3.60 12.86
C ASN A 73 -5.27 -4.78 11.89
N GLU A 74 -4.88 -5.99 12.30
CA GLU A 74 -5.00 -7.21 11.48
C GLU A 74 -6.43 -7.56 11.06
N LYS A 75 -7.44 -7.03 11.76
CA LYS A 75 -8.85 -7.21 11.43
C LYS A 75 -9.37 -6.15 10.44
N GLY A 76 -8.49 -5.27 9.96
CA GLY A 76 -8.84 -4.14 9.09
C GLY A 76 -9.57 -3.00 9.82
N GLN A 77 -9.57 -2.99 11.16
CA GLN A 77 -10.22 -1.92 11.93
C GLN A 77 -9.28 -0.72 12.02
N THR A 78 -9.82 0.47 11.72
CA THR A 78 -9.09 1.74 11.88
C THR A 78 -8.81 2.01 13.35
N LEU A 79 -7.53 2.08 13.70
CA LEU A 79 -7.03 2.47 15.02
C LEU A 79 -6.97 3.99 15.14
N THR A 80 -6.43 4.65 14.12
CA THR A 80 -6.35 6.11 14.00
C THR A 80 -6.17 6.52 12.55
N GLN A 81 -6.39 7.79 12.25
CA GLN A 81 -6.18 8.36 10.92
C GLN A 81 -5.75 9.83 11.01
N ALA A 82 -4.97 10.26 10.02
CA ALA A 82 -4.57 11.65 9.85
C ALA A 82 -4.34 11.95 8.36
N THR A 83 -4.15 13.22 8.02
CA THR A 83 -3.93 13.68 6.65
C THR A 83 -2.52 14.22 6.50
N SER A 84 -1.86 13.94 5.38
CA SER A 84 -0.51 14.43 5.10
C SER A 84 -0.45 15.96 4.96
N ASP A 85 0.59 16.55 5.53
CA ASP A 85 0.87 17.98 5.46
C ASP A 85 1.46 18.40 4.10
N ALA A 86 1.82 19.68 3.95
CA ALA A 86 2.37 20.24 2.72
C ALA A 86 3.72 19.60 2.32
N GLN A 87 4.40 18.98 3.27
CA GLN A 87 5.66 18.29 3.12
C GLN A 87 5.46 16.78 2.98
N GLY A 88 4.22 16.30 2.88
CA GLY A 88 3.89 14.88 2.70
C GLY A 88 4.09 14.05 3.96
N HIS A 89 4.17 14.66 5.14
CA HIS A 89 4.36 13.95 6.39
C HIS A 89 3.03 13.67 7.11
N VAL A 90 2.96 12.49 7.73
CA VAL A 90 1.95 12.14 8.72
C VAL A 90 2.66 11.56 9.93
N GLN A 91 2.26 11.98 11.12
CA GLN A 91 2.74 11.38 12.37
C GLN A 91 1.55 10.76 13.10
N LEU A 92 1.66 9.47 13.41
CA LEU A 92 0.67 8.73 14.20
C LEU A 92 1.32 8.18 15.48
N GLU A 93 0.52 7.99 16.52
CA GLU A 93 0.95 7.22 17.69
C GLU A 93 1.18 5.75 17.30
N ASN A 94 2.22 5.18 17.88
CA ASN A 94 2.60 3.80 17.62
C ASN A 94 1.72 2.83 18.42
N ASP A 95 0.76 2.17 17.77
CA ASP A 95 -0.09 1.16 18.42
C ASP A 95 0.51 -0.25 18.32
N LYS A 96 0.39 -1.03 19.40
CA LYS A 96 0.86 -2.43 19.46
C LYS A 96 0.15 -3.36 18.48
N ASN A 97 -1.08 -3.03 18.09
CA ASN A 97 -1.90 -3.80 17.16
C ASN A 97 -1.79 -3.27 15.72
N ALA A 98 -0.96 -2.26 15.47
CA ALA A 98 -0.68 -1.73 14.14
C ALA A 98 -0.22 -2.84 13.19
N ALA A 99 -0.93 -3.00 12.08
CA ALA A 99 -0.63 -4.02 11.07
C ALA A 99 -0.48 -3.42 9.68
N LEU A 100 -1.35 -2.50 9.28
CA LEU A 100 -1.36 -1.94 7.92
C LEU A 100 -1.49 -0.42 7.96
N LEU A 101 -0.89 0.26 6.99
CA LEU A 101 -1.27 1.63 6.61
C LEU A 101 -2.10 1.59 5.33
N LEU A 102 -3.18 2.36 5.31
CA LEU A 102 -4.02 2.60 4.15
C LEU A 102 -3.95 4.09 3.81
N ALA A 103 -3.38 4.43 2.65
CA ALA A 103 -3.30 5.80 2.15
C ALA A 103 -4.28 6.01 0.98
N ARG A 104 -5.05 7.09 1.01
CA ARG A 104 -6.09 7.37 0.01
C ARG A 104 -6.17 8.84 -0.37
N LYS A 105 -6.35 9.10 -1.67
CA LYS A 105 -6.70 10.41 -2.22
C LYS A 105 -7.22 10.26 -3.65
N ASP A 106 -8.30 10.97 -3.99
CA ASP A 106 -8.83 11.08 -5.36
C ASP A 106 -9.00 9.73 -6.09
N GLY A 107 -9.46 8.69 -5.37
CA GLY A 107 -9.64 7.34 -5.90
C GLY A 107 -8.37 6.47 -5.92
N GLN A 108 -7.19 7.06 -5.73
CA GLN A 108 -5.95 6.32 -5.53
C GLN A 108 -5.90 5.72 -4.13
N THR A 109 -5.39 4.50 -4.03
CA THR A 109 -5.29 3.75 -2.77
C THR A 109 -3.97 3.02 -2.76
N THR A 110 -3.24 3.10 -1.65
CA THR A 110 -2.00 2.34 -1.42
C THR A 110 -2.06 1.69 -0.04
N LEU A 111 -1.63 0.43 0.04
CA LEU A 111 -1.49 -0.30 1.30
C LEU A 111 0.00 -0.55 1.58
N LEU A 112 0.40 -0.38 2.84
CA LEU A 112 1.72 -0.77 3.32
C LEU A 112 1.55 -1.72 4.51
N ASP A 113 2.10 -2.92 4.40
CA ASP A 113 2.16 -3.88 5.51
C ASP A 113 3.31 -3.50 6.46
N LEU A 114 2.98 -3.26 7.74
CA LEU A 114 3.93 -2.89 8.77
C LEU A 114 4.60 -4.09 9.47
N LYS A 115 4.17 -5.32 9.13
CA LYS A 115 4.69 -6.57 9.69
C LYS A 115 5.67 -7.28 8.76
N LEU A 116 5.57 -7.03 7.45
CA LEU A 116 6.53 -7.56 6.50
C LEU A 116 7.89 -6.85 6.66
N PRO A 117 9.01 -7.57 6.43
CA PRO A 117 10.31 -6.93 6.35
C PRO A 117 10.28 -5.84 5.27
N ALA A 118 11.02 -4.74 5.48
CA ALA A 118 11.06 -3.60 4.55
C ALA A 118 11.58 -3.92 3.13
N LEU A 119 12.00 -5.17 2.89
CA LEU A 119 12.53 -5.66 1.63
C LEU A 119 12.29 -7.18 1.54
N ASP A 120 11.13 -7.60 1.03
CA ASP A 120 10.94 -8.97 0.55
C ASP A 120 11.11 -8.97 -0.97
N LEU A 121 12.23 -9.52 -1.45
CA LEU A 121 12.56 -9.64 -2.87
C LEU A 121 11.98 -10.92 -3.48
N ALA A 122 11.25 -11.75 -2.72
CA ALA A 122 10.73 -13.02 -3.21
C ALA A 122 9.49 -12.87 -4.11
N GLU A 123 8.89 -11.69 -4.21
CA GLU A 123 7.64 -11.45 -4.94
C GLU A 123 7.78 -10.68 -6.27
N PHE A 124 9.01 -10.38 -6.71
CA PHE A 124 9.30 -9.68 -7.99
C PHE A 124 9.87 -10.60 -9.08
#